data_AF-A0A7R9JBS6-F1
#
_entry.id   AF-A0A7R9JBS6-F1
#
_cell.length_a   1.000
_cell.length_b   1.000
_cell.length_c   1.000
_cell.angle_alpha   90.00
_cell.angle_beta   90.00
_cell.angle_gamma   90.00
#
_symmetry.space_group_name_H-M   'P 1'
#
loop_
_entity.id
_entity.type
_entity.pdbx_description
1 polymer ?
#
loop_
_entity_poly.entity_id
_entity_poly.type
_entity_poly.pdbx_seq_one_letter_code
_entity_poly.pdbx_strand_id
1 'polypeptide(L)'
;MNCVILYLVDTRSEVVDSRGGIIRYYPEVPEVLKKLANDGFILAVASRTSEIKGANQLLKLFDWDQYFKYKEIYPGSKVTHFNK
;
A
#
# COMPACT_ATOMS: atom_id res chain seq x y z
N MET A 1 19.51 10.15 4.92
CA MET A 1 18.38 10.61 5.76
C MET A 1 17.24 9.64 5.58
N ASN A 2 16.88 8.87 6.61
CA ASN A 2 15.66 8.06 6.60
C ASN A 2 14.51 8.98 7.02
N CYS A 3 13.91 9.67 6.05
CA CYS A 3 12.64 10.34 6.29
C CYS A 3 11.58 9.24 6.32
N VAL A 4 11.06 8.93 7.51
CA VAL A 4 9.90 8.04 7.67
C VAL A 4 8.67 8.91 7.63
N ILE A 5 7.87 8.79 6.56
CA ILE A 5 6.59 9.47 6.45
C ILE A 5 5.55 8.65 7.21
N LEU A 6 4.93 9.28 8.21
CA LEU A 6 3.83 8.71 8.99
C LEU A 6 2.49 9.23 8.45
N TYR A 7 1.54 8.31 8.33
CA TYR A 7 0.17 8.56 7.92
C TYR A 7 -0.80 8.26 9.06
N LEU A 8 -1.88 9.01 9.17
CA LEU A 8 -2.91 8.83 10.20
C LEU A 8 -4.29 9.02 9.60
N VAL A 9 -5.31 8.55 10.31
CA VAL A 9 -6.71 8.86 10.02
C VAL A 9 -7.08 10.13 10.78
N ASP A 10 -7.59 11.14 10.09
CA ASP A 10 -8.06 12.38 10.70
C ASP A 10 -9.48 12.24 11.28
N THR A 11 -10.02 13.34 11.83
CA THR A 11 -11.37 13.35 12.43
C THR A 11 -12.50 13.13 11.43
N ARG A 12 -12.23 13.25 10.12
CA ARG A 12 -13.16 13.00 9.02
C ARG A 12 -13.00 11.61 8.42
N SER A 13 -12.18 10.76 9.03
CA SER A 13 -11.81 9.43 8.52
C SER A 13 -10.99 9.46 7.23
N GLU A 14 -10.32 10.57 6.94
CA GLU A 14 -9.41 10.69 5.79
C GLU A 14 -7.99 10.31 6.20
N VAL A 15 -7.25 9.67 5.29
CA VAL A 15 -5.83 9.39 5.52
C VAL A 15 -5.01 10.64 5.19
N VAL A 16 -4.20 11.10 6.13
CA VAL A 16 -3.37 12.32 6.01
C VAL A 16 -1.90 12.05 6.30
N ASP A 17 -1.00 12.81 5.68
CA ASP A 17 0.43 12.84 6.03
C ASP A 17 0.72 13.66 7.29
N SER A 18 1.98 13.70 7.71
CA SER A 18 2.44 14.45 8.89
C SER A 18 2.26 15.98 8.80
N ARG A 19 1.96 16.51 7.61
CA ARG A 19 1.67 17.93 7.35
C ARG A 19 0.19 18.20 7.15
N GLY A 20 -0.68 17.19 7.33
CA GLY A 20 -2.12 17.29 7.11
C GLY A 20 -2.53 17.22 5.64
N GLY A 21 -1.63 16.84 4.74
CA GLY A 21 -1.94 16.61 3.33
C GLY A 21 -2.77 15.34 3.18
N ILE A 22 -3.95 15.46 2.58
CA ILE A 22 -4.85 14.32 2.34
C ILE A 22 -4.22 13.39 1.29
N ILE A 23 -4.11 12.11 1.63
CA ILE A 23 -3.62 11.06 0.75
C ILE A 23 -4.80 10.40 0.07
N ARG A 24 -4.83 10.49 -1.26
CA ARG A 24 -5.87 9.89 -2.11
C ARG A 24 -5.29 8.74 -2.91
N TYR A 25 -6.10 7.69 -3.07
CA TYR A 25 -5.87 6.64 -4.05
C TYR A 25 -6.72 6.86 -5.31
N TYR A 26 -6.43 6.12 -6.39
CA TYR A 26 -7.28 6.12 -7.58
C TYR A 26 -8.65 5.51 -7.26
N PRO A 27 -9.78 6.21 -7.51
CA PRO A 27 -11.10 5.82 -7.02
C PRO A 27 -11.52 4.38 -7.35
N GLU A 28 -11.02 3.83 -8.44
CA GLU A 28 -11.38 2.51 -8.95
C GLU A 28 -10.63 1.36 -8.23
N VAL A 29 -9.54 1.66 -7.52
CA VAL A 29 -8.66 0.63 -6.92
C VAL A 29 -9.39 -0.30 -5.95
N PRO A 30 -10.24 0.17 -5.02
CA PRO A 30 -10.97 -0.73 -4.13
C PRO A 30 -11.81 -1.76 -4.90
N GLU A 31 -12.48 -1.34 -5.99
CA GLU A 31 -13.31 -2.22 -6.79
C GLU A 31 -12.49 -3.21 -7.62
N VAL A 32 -11.36 -2.77 -8.19
CA VAL A 32 -10.41 -3.64 -8.89
C VAL A 32 -9.87 -4.73 -7.96
N LEU A 33 -9.41 -4.36 -6.76
CA LEU A 33 -8.86 -5.32 -5.79
C LEU A 33 -9.92 -6.33 -5.33
N LYS A 34 -11.13 -5.84 -5.00
CA LYS A 34 -12.26 -6.69 -4.63
C LYS A 34 -12.64 -7.66 -5.73
N LYS A 35 -12.73 -7.19 -6.98
CA LYS A 35 -13.08 -8.02 -8.13
C LYS A 35 -12.05 -9.13 -8.34
N LEU A 36 -10.77 -8.80 -8.36
CA LEU A 36 -9.70 -9.79 -8.55
C LEU A 36 -9.66 -10.84 -7.43
N ALA A 37 -9.87 -10.41 -6.18
CA ALA A 37 -9.97 -11.33 -5.05
C ALA A 37 -11.18 -12.27 -5.17
N ASN A 38 -12.35 -11.74 -5.55
CA ASN A 38 -13.57 -12.53 -5.76
C ASN A 38 -13.43 -13.51 -6.95
N ASP A 39 -12.71 -13.12 -7.99
CA ASP A 39 -12.41 -13.98 -9.15
C ASP A 39 -11.36 -15.06 -8.80
N GLY A 40 -10.84 -15.10 -7.57
CA GLY A 40 -9.96 -16.15 -7.05
C GLY A 40 -8.48 -15.91 -7.30
N PHE A 41 -8.07 -14.71 -7.73
CA PHE A 41 -6.66 -14.40 -7.96
C PHE A 41 -5.89 -14.19 -6.65
N ILE A 42 -4.68 -14.74 -6.60
CA ILE A 42 -3.72 -14.42 -5.55
C ILE A 42 -3.03 -13.11 -5.90
N LEU A 43 -3.21 -12.09 -5.06
CA LEU A 43 -2.62 -10.77 -5.28
C LEU A 43 -1.35 -10.57 -4.44
N ALA A 44 -0.42 -9.78 -4.99
CA ALA A 44 0.82 -9.40 -4.34
C ALA A 44 1.16 -7.92 -4.60
N VAL A 45 1.90 -7.30 -3.69
CA VAL A 45 2.47 -5.95 -3.85
C VAL A 45 3.96 -6.05 -4.16
N ALA A 46 4.43 -5.30 -5.15
CA ALA A 46 5.86 -5.18 -5.47
C ALA A 46 6.25 -3.70 -5.66
N SER A 47 6.97 -3.13 -4.68
CA SER A 47 7.39 -1.73 -4.68
C SER A 47 8.87 -1.58 -4.35
N ARG A 48 9.54 -0.63 -5.02
CA ARG A 48 10.95 -0.30 -4.80
C ARG A 48 11.17 0.87 -3.84
N THR A 49 10.12 1.30 -3.16
CA THR A 49 10.20 2.46 -2.28
C THR A 49 11.17 2.22 -1.11
N SER A 50 11.96 3.24 -0.78
CA SER A 50 12.71 3.27 0.49
C SER A 50 11.81 3.56 1.69
N GLU A 51 10.60 4.10 1.44
CA GLU A 51 9.58 4.33 2.47
C GLU A 51 8.77 3.06 2.72
N ILE A 52 9.43 2.04 3.26
CA ILE A 52 8.84 0.72 3.50
C ILE A 52 7.73 0.82 4.55
N LYS A 53 7.94 1.62 5.60
CA LYS A 53 7.00 1.74 6.72
C LYS A 53 5.73 2.46 6.29
N GLY A 54 5.87 3.62 5.65
CA GLY A 54 4.74 4.39 5.14
C GLY A 54 3.92 3.61 4.12
N ALA A 55 4.56 2.87 3.20
CA ALA A 55 3.84 2.04 2.23
C ALA A 55 3.00 0.93 2.91
N ASN A 56 3.57 0.22 3.89
CA ASN A 56 2.80 -0.77 4.66
C ASN A 56 1.71 -0.13 5.52
N GLN A 57 1.93 1.08 6.01
CA GLN A 57 0.92 1.81 6.77
C GLN A 57 -0.29 2.16 5.89
N LEU A 58 -0.07 2.65 4.68
CA LEU A 58 -1.15 2.96 3.75
C LEU A 58 -1.99 1.72 3.40
N LEU A 59 -1.35 0.55 3.19
CA LEU A 59 -2.08 -0.70 2.96
C LEU A 59 -3.03 -1.06 4.12
N LYS A 60 -2.62 -0.78 5.35
CA LYS A 60 -3.48 -1.00 6.54
C LYS A 60 -4.57 0.04 6.66
N LEU A 61 -4.23 1.32 6.48
CA LEU A 61 -5.17 2.43 6.65
C LEU A 61 -6.29 2.41 5.60
N PHE A 62 -5.99 1.96 4.38
CA PHE A 62 -6.99 1.78 3.33
C PHE A 62 -7.66 0.40 3.35
N ASP A 63 -7.37 -0.42 4.36
CA ASP A 63 -7.91 -1.78 4.50
C ASP A 63 -7.61 -2.67 3.29
N TRP A 64 -6.45 -2.51 2.67
CA TRP A 64 -6.03 -3.32 1.51
C TRP A 64 -5.15 -4.51 1.88
N ASP A 65 -4.64 -4.57 3.12
CA ASP A 65 -3.82 -5.68 3.60
C ASP A 65 -4.55 -7.03 3.48
N GLN A 66 -5.88 -7.03 3.53
CA GLN A 66 -6.72 -8.23 3.34
C GLN A 66 -6.64 -8.84 1.93
N TYR A 67 -6.27 -8.05 0.92
CA TYR A 67 -6.24 -8.51 -0.47
C TYR A 67 -4.90 -9.14 -0.87
N PHE A 68 -3.79 -8.77 -0.21
CA PHE A 68 -2.44 -9.12 -0.66
C PHE A 68 -1.82 -10.23 0.17
N LYS A 69 -1.58 -11.39 -0.46
CA LYS A 69 -0.91 -12.54 0.18
C LYS A 69 0.59 -12.31 0.37
N TYR A 70 1.22 -11.60 -0.57
CA TYR A 70 2.66 -11.35 -0.58
C TYR A 70 2.94 -9.85 -0.73
N LYS A 71 3.95 -9.35 -0.02
CA LYS A 71 4.32 -7.93 0.00
C LYS A 71 5.84 -7.76 -0.10
N GLU A 72 6.32 -7.50 -1.31
CA GLU A 72 7.72 -7.22 -1.62
C GLU A 72 7.93 -5.70 -1.74
N ILE A 73 8.13 -5.03 -0.60
CA ILE A 73 8.28 -3.57 -0.51
C ILE A 73 9.66 -3.24 0.07
N TYR A 74 10.64 -3.01 -0.81
CA TYR A 74 12.00 -2.61 -0.44
C TYR A 74 12.78 -2.11 -1.66
N PRO A 75 13.82 -1.27 -1.50
CA PRO A 75 14.69 -0.86 -2.59
C PRO A 75 15.39 -2.07 -3.24
N GLY A 76 15.36 -2.17 -4.58
CA GLY A 76 15.98 -3.28 -5.30
C GLY A 76 15.49 -3.40 -6.74
N SER A 77 16.03 -4.35 -7.53
CA SER A 77 15.50 -4.63 -8.87
C SER A 77 14.26 -5.53 -8.77
N LYS A 78 13.20 -5.21 -9.53
CA LYS A 78 11.95 -6.00 -9.55
C LYS A 78 12.16 -7.45 -10.01
N VAL A 79 13.27 -7.75 -10.70
CA VAL A 79 13.65 -9.10 -11.13
C VAL A 79 13.88 -10.05 -9.93
N THR A 80 14.29 -9.51 -8.78
CA THR A 80 14.51 -10.31 -7.56
C THR A 80 13.20 -10.67 -6.86
N HIS A 81 12.12 -9.91 -7.05
CA HIS A 81 10.84 -10.12 -6.38
C HIS A 81 10.05 -11.32 -6.94
N PHE A 82 10.35 -11.77 -8.15
CA PHE A 82 9.66 -12.88 -8.83
C PHE A 82 10.41 -14.22 -8.80
N ASN A 83 11.61 -14.27 -8.20
CA ASN A 83 12.49 -15.45 -8.21
C ASN A 83 12.66 -16.09 -6.80
N LYS A 84 11.67 -15.95 -5.92
CA LYS A 84 11.67 -16.58 -4.59
C LYS A 84 10.44 -17.43 -4.36
#